data_AF-A0A3C0B8V1-F1
#
_entry.id   AF-A0A3C0B8V1-F1
#
_cell.length_a   1.000
_cell.length_b   1.000
_cell.length_c   1.000
_cell.angle_alpha   90.00
_cell.angle_beta   90.00
_cell.angle_gamma   90.00
#
_symmetry.space_group_name_H-M   'P 1'
#
loop_
_entity.id
_entity.type
_entity.pdbx_description
1 polymer ?
#
loop_
_entity_poly.entity_id
_entity_poly.type
_entity_poly.pdbx_seq_one_letter_code
_entity_poly.pdbx_strand_id
1 'polypeptide(L)'
;MSTKENIQRAEALNQKLAGKNAAEVLKYFLTDFEGKVAFSTSLGAEDQVITHFIAGIDKSASFFTLDTGRLFQETYDLMQQTN
;
A
#
# COMPACT_ATOMS: atom_id res chain seq x y z
N MET A 1 -9.81 18.49 10.31
CA MET A 1 -9.39 17.81 11.55
C MET A 1 -8.17 18.50 12.09
N SER A 2 -8.13 18.76 13.39
CA SER A 2 -6.94 19.22 14.09
C SER A 2 -5.89 18.09 14.15
N THR A 3 -4.62 18.45 14.35
CA THR A 3 -3.53 17.48 14.53
C THR A 3 -3.86 16.46 15.63
N LYS A 4 -4.53 16.91 16.71
CA LYS A 4 -4.91 16.06 17.84
C LYS A 4 -5.96 15.02 17.45
N GLU A 5 -6.95 15.39 16.65
CA GLU A 5 -7.98 14.46 16.14
C GLU A 5 -7.37 13.39 15.22
N ASN A 6 -6.41 13.78 14.36
CA ASN A 6 -5.73 12.84 13.47
C ASN A 6 -4.92 11.80 14.26
N ILE A 7 -4.20 12.24 15.30
CA ILE A 7 -3.44 11.34 16.18
C ILE A 7 -4.37 10.33 16.87
N GLN A 8 -5.47 10.81 17.47
CA GLN A 8 -6.45 9.95 18.13
C GLN A 8 -7.06 8.93 17.16
N ARG A 9 -7.35 9.33 15.92
CA ARG A 9 -7.84 8.42 14.88
C ARG A 9 -6.80 7.36 14.53
N ALA A 10 -5.53 7.74 14.38
CA ALA A 10 -4.46 6.79 14.09
C ALA A 10 -4.29 5.76 15.24
N GLU A 11 -4.36 6.20 16.49
CA GLU A 11 -4.31 5.31 17.67
C GLU A 11 -5.48 4.32 17.69
N ALA A 12 -6.70 4.80 17.39
CA ALA A 12 -7.87 3.94 17.31
C ALA A 12 -7.74 2.88 16.19
N LEU A 13 -7.13 3.24 15.05
CA LEU A 13 -6.85 2.30 13.96
C LEU A 13 -5.82 1.25 14.38
N ASN A 14 -4.75 1.65 15.07
CA ASN A 14 -3.74 0.72 15.59
C ASN A 14 -4.35 -0.30 16.54
N GLN A 15 -5.25 0.13 17.45
CA GLN A 15 -5.95 -0.77 18.35
C GLN A 15 -6.91 -1.70 17.61
N LYS A 16 -7.68 -1.17 16.64
CA LYS A 16 -8.64 -1.95 15.85
C LYS A 16 -7.98 -3.05 15.02
N LEU A 17 -6.80 -2.76 14.48
CA LEU A 17 -6.07 -3.66 13.57
C LEU A 17 -5.02 -4.52 14.29
N ALA A 18 -4.87 -4.37 15.60
CA ALA A 18 -3.97 -5.19 16.39
C ALA A 18 -4.33 -6.69 16.27
N GLY A 19 -3.33 -7.52 16.00
CA GLY A 19 -3.49 -8.97 15.84
C GLY A 19 -4.11 -9.43 14.51
N LYS A 20 -4.42 -8.50 13.59
CA LYS A 20 -4.84 -8.83 12.23
C LYS A 20 -3.66 -9.24 11.36
N ASN A 21 -3.90 -10.15 10.43
CA ASN A 21 -2.90 -10.51 9.42
C ASN A 21 -2.83 -9.46 8.29
N ALA A 22 -1.79 -9.53 7.46
CA ALA A 22 -1.55 -8.56 6.39
C ALA A 22 -2.74 -8.41 5.41
N ALA A 23 -3.36 -9.52 5.00
CA ALA A 23 -4.50 -9.49 4.08
C ALA A 23 -5.74 -8.83 4.71
N GLU A 24 -6.01 -9.08 6.00
CA GLU A 24 -7.09 -8.40 6.74
C GLU A 24 -6.85 -6.89 6.85
N VAL A 25 -5.60 -6.48 7.13
CA VAL A 25 -5.22 -5.06 7.22
C VAL A 25 -5.37 -4.38 5.87
N LEU A 26 -4.83 -4.96 4.80
CA LEU A 26 -4.93 -4.39 3.45
C LEU A 26 -6.39 -4.28 3.00
N LYS A 27 -7.20 -5.32 3.23
CA LYS A 27 -8.62 -5.31 2.88
C LYS A 27 -9.35 -4.17 3.58
N TYR A 28 -9.08 -3.93 4.86
CA TYR A 28 -9.67 -2.82 5.61
C TYR A 28 -9.41 -1.47 4.93
N PHE A 29 -8.17 -1.18 4.54
CA PHE A 29 -7.86 0.10 3.89
C PHE A 29 -8.42 0.19 2.48
N LEU A 30 -8.42 -0.89 1.70
CA LEU A 30 -8.95 -0.90 0.34
C LEU A 30 -10.48 -0.70 0.30
N THR A 31 -11.22 -1.21 1.30
CA THR A 31 -12.69 -1.06 1.35
C THR A 31 -13.15 0.21 2.06
N ASP A 32 -12.56 0.54 3.22
CA ASP A 32 -13.14 1.54 4.13
C ASP A 32 -12.68 2.98 3.84
N PHE A 33 -11.71 3.16 2.92
CA PHE A 33 -11.21 4.47 2.52
C PHE A 33 -11.72 4.93 1.15
N GLU A 34 -12.84 4.36 0.67
CA GLU A 34 -13.56 4.80 -0.54
C GLU A 34 -12.66 4.93 -1.80
N GLY A 35 -11.67 4.05 -1.96
CA GLY A 35 -10.73 4.11 -3.08
C GLY A 35 -9.74 5.29 -3.05
N LYS A 36 -9.67 6.06 -1.96
CA LYS A 36 -8.67 7.13 -1.76
C LYS A 36 -7.37 6.60 -1.19
N VAL A 37 -6.93 5.43 -1.65
CA VAL A 37 -5.72 4.74 -1.22
C VAL A 37 -4.89 4.41 -2.44
N ALA A 38 -3.59 4.68 -2.34
CA ALA A 38 -2.61 4.26 -3.33
C ALA A 38 -1.45 3.57 -2.61
N PHE A 39 -0.95 2.48 -3.19
CA PHE A 39 0.23 1.79 -2.70
C PHE A 39 1.48 2.40 -3.35
N SER A 40 2.34 2.98 -2.52
CA SER A 40 3.67 3.40 -2.93
C SER A 40 4.61 2.21 -2.91
N THR A 41 5.29 1.92 -4.01
CA THR A 41 6.22 0.80 -4.10
C THR A 41 7.59 1.23 -4.61
N SER A 42 8.62 0.63 -4.02
CA SER A 42 10.01 0.65 -4.50
C SER A 42 10.37 -0.58 -5.33
N LEU A 43 9.40 -1.48 -5.52
CA LEU A 43 9.48 -2.77 -6.23
C LEU A 43 10.39 -3.80 -5.57
N GLY A 44 10.75 -3.59 -4.30
CA GLY A 44 11.47 -4.57 -3.50
C GLY A 44 10.65 -5.85 -3.25
N ALA A 45 11.31 -6.88 -2.72
CA ALA A 45 10.68 -8.20 -2.53
C ALA A 45 9.41 -8.16 -1.64
N GLU A 46 9.43 -7.38 -0.56
CA GLU A 46 8.25 -7.21 0.31
C GLU A 46 7.09 -6.54 -0.44
N ASP A 47 7.40 -5.52 -1.25
CA ASP A 47 6.39 -4.81 -2.04
C ASP A 47 5.75 -5.72 -3.09
N GLN A 48 6.48 -6.71 -3.65
CA GLN A 48 5.90 -7.69 -4.56
C GLN A 48 4.87 -8.59 -3.86
N VAL A 49 5.14 -8.98 -2.61
CA VAL A 49 4.19 -9.75 -1.79
C VAL A 49 2.96 -8.90 -1.46
N ILE A 50 3.14 -7.64 -1.09
CA ILE A 50 2.02 -6.72 -0.82
C ILE A 50 1.21 -6.46 -2.11
N THR A 51 1.88 -6.27 -3.24
CA THR A 51 1.24 -6.11 -4.57
C THR A 51 0.39 -7.32 -4.91
N HIS A 52 0.90 -8.54 -4.67
CA HIS A 52 0.14 -9.76 -4.86
C HIS A 52 -1.14 -9.78 -4.00
N PHE A 53 -1.05 -9.40 -2.72
CA PHE A 53 -2.24 -9.32 -1.85
C PHE A 53 -3.23 -8.26 -2.32
N ILE A 54 -2.78 -7.05 -2.64
CA ILE A 54 -3.63 -5.95 -3.09
C ILE A 54 -4.35 -6.34 -4.39
N ALA A 55 -3.63 -6.84 -5.39
CA ALA A 55 -4.21 -7.26 -6.67
C ALA A 55 -5.21 -8.42 -6.52
N GLY A 56 -5.06 -9.26 -5.49
CA GLY A 56 -6.03 -10.29 -5.13
C GLY A 56 -7.30 -9.78 -4.46
N ILE A 57 -7.23 -8.62 -3.78
CA ILE A 57 -8.35 -7.99 -3.07
C ILE A 57 -9.11 -7.00 -3.98
N ASP A 58 -8.38 -6.08 -4.61
CA ASP A 58 -8.92 -5.05 -5.49
C ASP A 58 -7.96 -4.78 -6.66
N LYS A 59 -8.40 -5.17 -7.86
CA LYS A 59 -7.64 -4.98 -9.10
C LYS A 59 -7.64 -3.54 -9.61
N SER A 60 -8.50 -2.68 -9.06
CA SER A 60 -8.57 -1.26 -9.41
C SER A 60 -7.72 -0.37 -8.50
N ALA A 61 -7.03 -0.97 -7.52
CA ALA A 61 -6.14 -0.26 -6.62
C ALA A 61 -5.04 0.50 -7.38
N SER A 62 -4.72 1.70 -6.89
CA SER A 62 -3.70 2.55 -7.50
C SER A 62 -2.31 2.21 -6.96
N PHE A 63 -1.34 2.09 -7.85
CA PHE A 63 0.07 1.84 -7.53
C PHE A 63 0.93 3.00 -8.05
N PHE A 64 1.96 3.39 -7.32
CA PHE A 64 2.93 4.35 -7.81
C PHE A 64 4.35 4.08 -7.29
N THR A 65 5.33 4.45 -8.09
CA THR A 65 6.76 4.44 -7.76
C THR A 65 7.30 5.86 -7.95
N LEU A 66 8.20 6.28 -7.06
CA LEU A 66 8.96 7.50 -7.25
C LEU A 66 10.23 7.20 -8.05
N ASP A 67 10.24 7.59 -9.33
CA ASP A 67 11.44 7.55 -10.15
C ASP A 67 12.37 8.71 -9.78
N THR A 68 13.53 8.36 -9.22
CA THR A 68 14.57 9.33 -8.83
C THR A 68 15.54 9.66 -9.97
N GLY A 69 15.47 8.93 -11.09
CA GLY A 69 16.43 8.97 -12.19
C GLY A 69 17.76 8.26 -11.88
N ARG A 70 17.84 7.52 -10.76
CA ARG A 70 19.07 6.85 -10.26
C ARG A 70 18.83 5.43 -9.76
N LEU A 71 17.71 4.80 -10.12
CA LEU A 71 17.43 3.41 -9.77
C LEU A 71 18.35 2.45 -10.56
N PHE A 72 18.53 1.23 -10.04
CA PHE A 72 19.20 0.17 -10.76
C PHE A 72 18.39 -0.24 -12.01
N GLN A 73 19.08 -0.72 -13.06
CA GLN A 73 18.41 -1.10 -14.30
C GLN A 73 17.38 -2.20 -14.08
N GLU A 74 17.68 -3.15 -13.19
CA GLU A 74 16.81 -4.24 -12.80
C GLU A 74 15.47 -3.75 -12.22
N THR A 75 15.46 -2.60 -11.55
CA THR A 75 14.22 -1.99 -11.05
C THR A 75 13.37 -1.48 -12.21
N TYR A 76 13.96 -0.79 -13.19
CA TYR A 76 13.23 -0.34 -14.38
C TYR A 76 12.74 -1.52 -15.24
N ASP A 77 13.55 -2.56 -15.37
CA ASP A 77 13.19 -3.76 -16.12
C ASP A 77 11.98 -4.45 -15.46
N LEU A 78 11.96 -4.53 -14.12
CA LEU A 78 10.82 -5.04 -13.37
C LEU A 78 9.57 -4.17 -13.57
N MET A 79 9.69 -2.83 -13.50
CA MET A 79 8.58 -1.92 -13.80
C MET A 79 7.95 -2.21 -15.15
N GLN A 80 8.79 -2.41 -16.18
CA GLN A 80 8.33 -2.69 -17.54
C GLN A 80 7.64 -4.05 -17.65
N GLN A 81 8.09 -5.05 -16.89
CA GLN A 81 7.49 -6.40 -16.91
C GLN A 81 6.12 -6.47 -16.24
N THR A 82 5.82 -5.55 -15.32
CA THR A 82 4.63 -5.62 -14.45
C THR A 82 3.61 -4.51 -14.66
N ASN A 83 3.86 -3.58 -15.59
CA ASN A 83 2.95 -2.48 -15.97
C ASN A 83 1.96 -2.87 -17.07
#